data_AF-A0A1M6IZQ8-F1
#
_entry.id   AF-A0A1M6IZQ8-F1
#
_cell.length_a   1.000
_cell.length_b   1.000
_cell.length_c   1.000
_cell.angle_alpha   90.00
_cell.angle_beta   90.00
_cell.angle_gamma   90.00
#
_symmetry.space_group_name_H-M   'P 1'
#
loop_
_entity.id
_entity.type
_entity.pdbx_description
1 polymer ?
#
loop_
_entity_poly.entity_id
_entity_poly.type
_entity_poly.pdbx_seq_one_letter_code
_entity_poly.pdbx_strand_id
1 'polypeptide(L)'
;MRVAIVHDWLVAPGGAEKVLEQIIECFPDADLFTLVDFLEDRRPLGGKAVTTSFIQRLPFARRRYRAYLPLMPLAVEQFDLSGYDLIITSSHAVAKGVRVRPHQTHVSYVHSPMRYAWDLQHQYLREANLTRGPKSWVARMLLHYLRGWDANSANSVDRLIANSHFVARCMMKTYRRDAAVIPPPVDAGEFELCTHKEDFYLAASRNVPYQRIELIVEAFNATPHRSLIVIGEGPEMAAIRARAAPNVTILGHQPFDVLKDYLQRARAFVLAAEEDFDLLALQAQACGTPVIAFGKGGALETVVPVGDAHPTGVYFARQTVVSMLDAIGRFERLREQITPAACRANAERFSPAVFRRAFMAEVTRTIAARGRRRRIDLVERIEPVAIGDIAWPGEPARESSWGR
;
A
#
# COMPACT_ATOMS: atom_id res chain seq x y z
N MET A 1 13.50 -18.29 -16.93
CA MET A 1 12.73 -17.02 -16.91
C MET A 1 13.48 -16.07 -16.01
N ARG A 2 13.96 -14.93 -16.52
CA ARG A 2 14.63 -13.91 -15.69
C ARG A 2 13.58 -12.97 -15.08
N VAL A 3 13.72 -12.66 -13.79
CA VAL A 3 12.74 -11.86 -13.03
C VAL A 3 13.41 -10.60 -12.49
N ALA A 4 12.77 -9.46 -12.67
CA ALA A 4 13.12 -8.20 -12.02
C ALA A 4 12.04 -7.80 -11.02
N ILE A 5 12.44 -7.44 -9.81
CA ILE A 5 11.58 -6.81 -8.81
C ILE A 5 11.96 -5.34 -8.73
N VAL A 6 10.98 -4.46 -8.86
CA VAL A 6 11.18 -3.01 -8.76
C VAL A 6 10.35 -2.47 -7.60
N HIS A 7 11.01 -1.85 -6.65
CA HIS A 7 10.41 -1.24 -5.47
C HIS A 7 10.58 0.28 -5.52
N ASP A 8 9.68 1.05 -4.92
CA ASP A 8 9.72 2.51 -5.03
C ASP A 8 10.96 3.13 -4.38
N TRP A 9 11.19 2.86 -3.10
CA TRP A 9 12.39 3.28 -2.39
C TRP A 9 12.60 2.45 -1.13
N LEU A 10 13.85 2.19 -0.76
CA LEU A 10 14.21 1.46 0.45
C LEU A 10 14.82 2.45 1.45
N VAL A 11 14.04 2.96 2.39
CA VAL A 11 14.50 4.01 3.32
C VAL A 11 14.23 3.66 4.78
N ALA A 12 13.11 3.02 5.07
CA ALA A 12 12.76 2.59 6.42
C ALA A 12 11.90 1.31 6.35
N PRO A 13 11.95 0.44 7.36
CA PRO A 13 11.04 -0.69 7.45
C PRO A 13 9.58 -0.23 7.47
N GLY A 14 8.71 -0.96 6.78
CA GLY A 14 7.30 -0.64 6.66
C GLY A 14 6.49 -1.77 6.03
N GLY A 15 5.19 -1.52 5.82
CA GLY A 15 4.30 -2.52 5.22
C GLY A 15 4.67 -2.86 3.77
N ALA A 16 5.20 -1.90 3.02
CA ALA A 16 5.64 -2.13 1.65
C ALA A 16 6.88 -3.04 1.60
N GLU A 17 7.79 -2.89 2.55
CA GLU A 17 8.99 -3.71 2.71
C GLU A 17 8.63 -5.13 3.17
N LYS A 18 7.63 -5.30 4.05
CA LYS A 18 7.11 -6.64 4.42
C LYS A 18 6.52 -7.38 3.20
N VAL A 19 5.84 -6.67 2.31
CA VAL A 19 5.36 -7.27 1.05
C VAL A 19 6.52 -7.58 0.11
N LEU A 20 7.50 -6.67 0.00
CA LEU A 20 8.69 -6.89 -0.83
C LEU A 20 9.44 -8.16 -0.41
N GLU A 21 9.66 -8.36 0.88
CA GLU A 21 10.28 -9.56 1.45
C GLU A 21 9.56 -10.83 0.96
N GLN A 22 8.23 -10.84 1.00
CA GLN A 22 7.45 -12.00 0.57
C GLN A 22 7.45 -12.20 -0.96
N ILE A 23 7.57 -11.12 -1.73
CA ILE A 23 7.80 -11.21 -3.19
C ILE A 23 9.19 -11.79 -3.48
N ILE A 24 10.21 -11.39 -2.71
CA ILE A 24 11.57 -11.93 -2.82
C ILE A 24 11.60 -13.42 -2.47
N GLU A 25 10.89 -13.85 -1.41
CA GLU A 25 10.74 -15.28 -1.08
C GLU A 25 10.10 -16.10 -2.21
N CYS A 26 9.16 -15.50 -2.95
CA CYS A 26 8.55 -16.14 -4.13
C CYS A 26 9.51 -16.23 -5.33
N PHE A 27 10.46 -15.30 -5.44
CA PHE A 27 11.40 -15.18 -6.56
C PHE A 27 12.83 -14.95 -6.05
N PRO A 28 13.46 -15.96 -5.41
CA PRO A 28 14.75 -15.80 -4.74
C PRO A 28 15.91 -15.48 -5.69
N ASP A 29 15.76 -15.72 -7.00
CA ASP A 29 16.76 -15.40 -8.03
C ASP A 29 16.51 -14.07 -8.74
N ALA A 30 15.50 -13.29 -8.33
CA ALA A 30 15.17 -12.03 -9.01
C ALA A 30 16.19 -10.92 -8.73
N ASP A 31 16.47 -10.11 -9.75
CA ASP A 31 17.27 -8.90 -9.60
C ASP A 31 16.40 -7.78 -8.99
N LEU A 32 16.94 -7.00 -8.04
CA LEU A 32 16.20 -5.99 -7.29
C LEU A 32 16.59 -4.56 -7.70
N PHE A 33 15.58 -3.75 -8.02
CA PHE A 33 15.72 -2.36 -8.42
C PHE A 33 14.94 -1.43 -7.49
N THR A 34 15.46 -0.23 -7.25
CA THR A 34 14.77 0.79 -6.45
C THR A 34 15.20 2.21 -6.83
N LEU A 35 14.38 3.24 -6.59
CA LEU A 35 14.82 4.60 -6.89
C LEU A 35 16.01 5.01 -6.02
N VAL A 36 15.91 4.74 -4.72
CA VAL A 36 16.94 5.01 -3.72
C VAL A 36 16.99 3.89 -2.68
N ASP A 37 18.20 3.63 -2.18
CA ASP A 37 18.47 2.67 -1.12
C ASP A 37 19.30 3.32 0.00
N PHE A 38 18.65 3.50 1.14
CA PHE A 38 19.21 3.96 2.41
C PHE A 38 18.74 3.07 3.57
N LEU A 39 18.18 1.89 3.27
CA LEU A 39 17.63 0.99 4.27
C LEU A 39 18.78 0.30 5.02
N GLU A 40 18.87 0.55 6.32
CA GLU A 40 19.93 0.00 7.17
C GLU A 40 19.69 -1.49 7.48
N ASP A 41 18.44 -1.84 7.79
CA ASP A 41 18.04 -3.23 8.02
C ASP A 41 17.92 -3.99 6.69
N ARG A 42 18.87 -4.88 6.43
CA ARG A 42 18.92 -5.68 5.19
C ARG A 42 18.10 -6.95 5.24
N ARG A 43 17.51 -7.34 6.39
CA ARG A 43 16.74 -8.59 6.53
C ARG A 43 15.66 -8.76 5.45
N PRO A 44 14.83 -7.73 5.14
CA PRO A 44 13.78 -7.87 4.13
C PRO A 44 14.28 -8.13 2.70
N LEU A 45 15.58 -7.89 2.44
CA LEU A 45 16.16 -8.02 1.10
C LEU A 45 16.78 -9.39 0.85
N GLY A 46 16.88 -10.26 1.85
CA GLY A 46 17.46 -11.60 1.69
C GLY A 46 18.88 -11.61 1.12
N GLY A 47 19.70 -10.60 1.45
CA GLY A 47 21.07 -10.47 0.95
C GLY A 47 21.21 -10.01 -0.52
N LYS A 48 20.12 -9.62 -1.17
CA LYS A 48 20.15 -9.17 -2.57
C LYS A 48 20.88 -7.84 -2.74
N ALA A 49 21.70 -7.76 -3.79
CA ALA A 49 22.24 -6.49 -4.27
C ALA A 49 21.11 -5.65 -4.88
N VAL A 50 21.13 -4.35 -4.60
CA VAL A 50 20.11 -3.41 -5.04
C VAL A 50 20.65 -2.49 -6.13
N THR A 51 20.02 -2.49 -7.30
CA THR A 51 20.31 -1.53 -8.37
C THR A 51 19.50 -0.26 -8.17
N THR A 52 20.17 0.88 -8.00
CA THR A 52 19.51 2.17 -7.74
C THR A 52 19.44 3.09 -8.95
N SER A 53 18.47 4.00 -8.98
CA SER A 53 18.40 5.06 -10.01
C SER A 53 19.48 6.15 -9.84
N PHE A 54 19.55 7.10 -10.78
CA PHE A 54 20.42 8.28 -10.65
C PHE A 54 20.10 9.15 -9.43
N ILE A 55 18.87 9.09 -8.89
CA ILE A 55 18.46 9.88 -7.72
C ILE A 55 19.30 9.53 -6.49
N GLN A 56 19.76 8.28 -6.37
CA GLN A 56 20.63 7.82 -5.28
C GLN A 56 21.86 8.71 -5.09
N ARG A 57 22.41 9.24 -6.20
CA ARG A 57 23.67 10.00 -6.23
C ARG A 57 23.44 11.52 -6.19
N LEU A 58 22.20 11.99 -6.16
CA LEU A 58 21.91 13.43 -6.12
C LEU A 58 22.21 14.03 -4.73
N PRO A 59 22.56 15.33 -4.65
CA PRO A 59 22.86 16.00 -3.39
C PRO A 59 21.73 15.82 -2.36
N PHE A 60 22.08 15.51 -1.11
CA PHE A 60 21.10 15.33 -0.02
C PHE A 60 20.09 14.20 -0.22
N ALA A 61 20.26 13.27 -1.17
CA ALA A 61 19.32 12.18 -1.43
C ALA A 61 18.91 11.42 -0.16
N ARG A 62 19.87 11.06 0.72
CA ARG A 62 19.58 10.38 1.99
C ARG A 62 18.61 11.14 2.91
N ARG A 63 18.67 12.48 2.91
CA ARG A 63 17.85 13.34 3.79
C ARG A 63 16.59 13.87 3.10
N ARG A 64 16.60 14.02 1.78
CA ARG A 64 15.58 14.75 1.01
C ARG A 64 15.17 14.05 -0.28
N TYR A 65 15.25 12.72 -0.38
CA TYR A 65 14.85 11.99 -1.59
C TYR A 65 13.45 12.36 -2.09
N ARG A 66 12.49 12.62 -1.20
CA ARG A 66 11.12 13.06 -1.55
C ARG A 66 11.06 14.42 -2.25
N ALA A 67 12.08 15.27 -2.10
CA ALA A 67 12.18 16.52 -2.84
C ALA A 67 12.43 16.28 -4.34
N TYR A 68 12.93 15.09 -4.71
CA TYR A 68 13.11 14.67 -6.09
C TYR A 68 11.88 14.01 -6.71
N LEU A 69 10.70 14.12 -6.07
CA LEU A 69 9.43 13.62 -6.62
C LEU A 69 9.17 14.01 -8.09
N PRO A 70 9.51 15.23 -8.57
CA PRO A 70 9.37 15.58 -9.99
C PRO A 70 10.22 14.72 -10.94
N LEU A 71 11.36 14.20 -10.46
CA LEU A 71 12.30 13.40 -11.25
C LEU A 71 12.05 11.89 -11.14
N MET A 72 11.26 11.45 -10.16
CA MET A 72 10.99 10.04 -9.91
C MET A 72 10.35 9.30 -11.11
N PRO A 73 9.37 9.88 -11.84
CA PRO A 73 8.87 9.31 -13.09
C PRO A 73 9.97 9.07 -14.14
N LEU A 74 10.87 10.04 -14.32
CA LEU A 74 11.99 9.89 -15.25
C LEU A 74 12.98 8.82 -14.77
N ALA A 75 13.26 8.78 -13.48
CA ALA A 75 14.20 7.84 -12.87
C ALA A 75 13.73 6.38 -12.98
N VAL A 76 12.44 6.12 -12.75
CA VAL A 76 11.90 4.76 -12.85
C VAL A 76 11.86 4.26 -14.30
N GLU A 77 11.62 5.16 -15.25
CA GLU A 77 11.58 4.83 -16.67
C GLU A 77 12.96 4.52 -17.28
N GLN A 78 14.05 4.94 -16.61
CA GLN A 78 15.43 4.71 -17.05
C GLN A 78 16.00 3.34 -16.67
N PHE A 79 15.30 2.53 -15.87
CA PHE A 79 15.78 1.18 -15.58
C PHE A 79 15.77 0.33 -16.86
N ASP A 80 16.95 -0.17 -17.24
CA ASP A 80 17.06 -1.13 -18.33
C ASP A 80 16.59 -2.51 -17.87
N LEU A 81 15.33 -2.80 -18.14
CA LEU A 81 14.71 -4.09 -17.84
C LEU A 81 14.68 -5.01 -19.07
N SER A 82 15.41 -4.69 -20.14
CA SER A 82 15.39 -5.42 -21.42
C SER A 82 15.65 -6.92 -21.33
N GLY A 83 16.49 -7.33 -20.38
CA GLY A 83 16.93 -8.72 -20.19
C GLY A 83 16.01 -9.59 -19.35
N TYR A 84 14.85 -9.09 -18.91
CA TYR A 84 13.92 -9.81 -18.04
C TYR A 84 12.67 -10.27 -18.78
N ASP A 85 12.13 -11.41 -18.38
CA ASP A 85 10.88 -11.97 -18.94
C ASP A 85 9.67 -11.53 -18.12
N LEU A 86 9.87 -11.41 -16.80
CA LEU A 86 8.87 -11.04 -15.81
C LEU A 86 9.36 -9.84 -15.01
N ILE A 87 8.54 -8.81 -14.95
CA ILE A 87 8.75 -7.61 -14.14
C ILE A 87 7.65 -7.57 -13.08
N ILE A 88 8.07 -7.51 -11.82
CA ILE A 88 7.20 -7.37 -10.66
C ILE A 88 7.46 -6.01 -10.04
N THR A 89 6.46 -5.16 -9.97
CA THR A 89 6.58 -3.85 -9.31
C THR A 89 5.81 -3.86 -7.99
N SER A 90 6.48 -3.48 -6.89
CA SER A 90 5.85 -3.17 -5.61
C SER A 90 5.78 -1.66 -5.46
N SER A 91 4.60 -1.08 -5.68
CA SER A 91 4.45 0.37 -5.87
C SER A 91 3.48 1.05 -4.93
N HIS A 92 3.91 2.13 -4.29
CA HIS A 92 3.08 3.14 -3.62
C HIS A 92 3.25 4.53 -4.26
N ALA A 93 4.11 4.65 -5.27
CA ALA A 93 4.34 5.86 -6.04
C ALA A 93 4.58 5.55 -7.53
N VAL A 94 5.84 5.35 -7.94
CA VAL A 94 6.25 5.34 -9.35
C VAL A 94 6.73 3.97 -9.86
N ALA A 95 7.06 3.01 -9.00
CA ALA A 95 7.63 1.72 -9.42
C ALA A 95 6.82 1.03 -10.54
N LYS A 96 5.49 1.13 -10.53
CA LYS A 96 4.63 0.59 -11.61
C LYS A 96 4.85 1.20 -13.00
N GLY A 97 5.55 2.33 -13.10
CA GLY A 97 5.76 3.07 -14.35
C GLY A 97 7.03 2.73 -15.09
N VAL A 98 7.72 1.65 -14.72
CA VAL A 98 8.82 1.10 -15.53
C VAL A 98 8.40 0.82 -16.97
N ARG A 99 9.35 0.99 -17.89
CA ARG A 99 9.11 0.70 -19.31
C ARG A 99 9.31 -0.78 -19.57
N VAL A 100 8.27 -1.42 -20.09
CA VAL A 100 8.27 -2.85 -20.46
C VAL A 100 7.99 -3.01 -21.95
N ARG A 101 8.52 -4.08 -22.54
CA ARG A 101 8.36 -4.40 -23.97
C ARG A 101 7.15 -5.30 -24.21
N PRO A 102 6.64 -5.36 -25.47
CA PRO A 102 5.47 -6.19 -25.82
C PRO A 102 5.62 -7.69 -25.59
N HIS A 103 6.83 -8.20 -25.33
CA HIS A 103 7.02 -9.58 -24.93
C HIS A 103 6.99 -9.76 -23.39
N GLN A 104 7.49 -8.82 -22.60
CA GLN A 104 7.73 -8.99 -21.17
C GLN A 104 6.46 -8.90 -20.31
N THR A 105 6.24 -9.84 -19.39
CA THR A 105 5.08 -9.80 -18.49
C THR A 105 5.32 -8.82 -17.36
N HIS A 106 4.35 -7.96 -17.06
CA HIS A 106 4.41 -6.96 -15.99
C HIS A 106 3.26 -7.12 -15.01
N VAL A 107 3.58 -7.49 -13.78
CA VAL A 107 2.63 -7.56 -12.66
C VAL A 107 2.98 -6.46 -11.65
N SER A 108 1.99 -5.67 -11.26
CA SER A 108 2.19 -4.60 -10.26
C SER A 108 1.33 -4.81 -9.03
N TYR A 109 1.99 -5.03 -7.89
CA TYR A 109 1.39 -4.90 -6.57
C TYR A 109 1.37 -3.42 -6.17
N VAL A 110 0.18 -2.84 -6.10
CA VAL A 110 -0.05 -1.43 -5.78
C VAL A 110 -0.56 -1.32 -4.35
N HIS A 111 0.24 -0.72 -3.47
CA HIS A 111 -0.11 -0.47 -2.07
C HIS A 111 -1.17 0.62 -1.93
N SER A 112 -1.10 1.62 -2.79
CA SER A 112 -2.13 2.64 -3.01
C SER A 112 -1.72 3.47 -4.24
N PRO A 113 -2.68 3.98 -5.04
CA PRO A 113 -2.42 5.14 -5.88
C PRO A 113 -1.80 6.30 -5.08
N MET A 114 -1.11 7.23 -5.74
CA MET A 114 -0.43 8.35 -5.08
C MET A 114 -1.42 9.25 -4.30
N ARG A 115 -1.68 8.96 -3.02
CA ARG A 115 -2.74 9.62 -2.24
C ARG A 115 -2.61 11.14 -2.20
N TYR A 116 -1.38 11.63 -2.07
CA TYR A 116 -1.06 13.05 -2.08
C TYR A 116 -1.35 13.74 -3.42
N ALA A 117 -1.42 12.99 -4.53
CA ALA A 117 -1.79 13.50 -5.83
C ALA A 117 -3.30 13.36 -6.10
N TRP A 118 -3.98 12.41 -5.45
CA TRP A 118 -5.38 12.07 -5.67
C TRP A 118 -6.28 12.46 -4.48
N ASP A 119 -6.72 11.48 -3.69
CA ASP A 119 -7.75 11.57 -2.65
C ASP A 119 -7.37 12.51 -1.48
N LEU A 120 -6.09 12.54 -1.10
CA LEU A 120 -5.59 13.35 0.02
C LEU A 120 -4.91 14.66 -0.40
N GLN A 121 -4.96 15.06 -1.68
CA GLN A 121 -4.27 16.26 -2.18
C GLN A 121 -4.52 17.50 -1.32
N HIS A 122 -5.79 17.81 -1.02
CA HIS A 122 -6.14 19.00 -0.26
C HIS A 122 -5.61 18.96 1.16
N GLN A 123 -5.56 17.77 1.76
CA GLN A 123 -5.00 17.58 3.08
C GLN A 123 -3.49 17.81 3.07
N TYR A 124 -2.74 17.14 2.19
CA TYR A 124 -1.30 17.33 2.06
C TYR A 124 -0.91 18.80 1.76
N LEU A 125 -1.67 19.50 0.92
CA LEU A 125 -1.42 20.92 0.65
C LEU A 125 -1.66 21.81 1.88
N ARG A 126 -2.63 21.49 2.75
CA ARG A 126 -2.82 22.20 4.02
C ARG A 126 -1.66 21.98 4.97
N GLU A 127 -1.25 20.73 5.13
CA GLU A 127 -0.14 20.33 6.01
C GLU A 127 1.20 20.97 5.61
N ALA A 128 1.44 21.09 4.30
CA ALA A 128 2.63 21.75 3.78
C ALA A 128 2.55 23.29 3.79
N ASN A 129 1.45 23.89 4.29
CA ASN A 129 1.16 25.32 4.16
C ASN A 129 1.19 25.83 2.71
N LEU A 130 0.80 24.97 1.77
CA LEU A 130 0.76 25.21 0.32
C LEU A 130 -0.69 25.38 -0.17
N THR A 131 -1.50 26.13 0.59
CA THR A 131 -2.91 26.38 0.24
C THR A 131 -3.09 27.59 -0.68
N ARG A 132 -2.19 28.58 -0.61
CA ARG A 132 -2.24 29.84 -1.36
C ARG A 132 -0.84 30.27 -1.82
N GLY A 133 -0.78 31.21 -2.77
CA GLY A 133 0.47 31.80 -3.27
C GLY A 133 1.20 30.98 -4.34
N PRO A 134 2.31 31.50 -4.87
CA PRO A 134 3.02 30.92 -6.02
C PRO A 134 3.56 29.51 -5.75
N LYS A 135 4.01 29.23 -4.52
CA LYS A 135 4.45 27.87 -4.13
C LYS A 135 3.30 26.86 -4.21
N SER A 136 2.08 27.26 -3.87
CA SER A 136 0.88 26.42 -4.02
C SER A 136 0.60 26.11 -5.48
N TRP A 137 0.77 27.09 -6.38
CA TRP A 137 0.57 26.89 -7.82
C TRP A 137 1.57 25.88 -8.38
N VAL A 138 2.86 26.02 -8.05
CA VAL A 138 3.90 25.07 -8.47
C VAL A 138 3.60 23.67 -7.95
N ALA A 139 3.21 23.52 -6.67
CA ALA A 139 2.85 22.23 -6.11
C ALA A 139 1.64 21.60 -6.83
N ARG A 140 0.59 22.38 -7.11
CA ARG A 140 -0.60 21.89 -7.83
C ARG A 140 -0.29 21.49 -9.27
N MET A 141 0.59 22.23 -9.95
CA MET A 141 1.06 21.88 -11.29
C MET A 141 1.84 20.56 -11.26
N LEU A 142 2.75 20.38 -10.30
CA LEU A 142 3.48 19.13 -10.11
C LEU A 142 2.53 17.97 -9.83
N LEU A 143 1.56 18.14 -8.92
CA LEU A 143 0.58 17.09 -8.61
C LEU A 143 -0.33 16.78 -9.81
N HIS A 144 -0.64 17.76 -10.66
CA HIS A 144 -1.34 17.52 -11.92
C HIS A 144 -0.49 16.68 -12.89
N TYR A 145 0.78 17.03 -13.08
CA TYR A 145 1.72 16.24 -13.87
C TYR A 145 1.81 14.79 -13.36
N LEU A 146 2.01 14.62 -12.05
CA LEU A 146 2.11 13.30 -11.42
C LEU A 146 0.82 12.49 -11.60
N ARG A 147 -0.37 13.09 -11.46
CA ARG A 147 -1.65 12.39 -11.71
C ARG A 147 -1.75 11.87 -13.14
N GLY A 148 -1.41 12.71 -14.12
CA GLY A 148 -1.45 12.33 -15.53
C GLY A 148 -0.50 11.17 -15.82
N TRP A 149 0.73 11.27 -15.32
CA TRP A 149 1.72 10.20 -15.44
C TRP A 149 1.30 8.92 -14.70
N ASP A 150 0.78 9.04 -13.48
CA ASP A 150 0.37 7.94 -12.62
C ASP A 150 -0.77 7.13 -13.26
N ALA A 151 -1.77 7.81 -13.82
CA ALA A 151 -2.86 7.17 -14.55
C ALA A 151 -2.38 6.51 -15.85
N ASN A 152 -1.55 7.19 -16.64
CA ASN A 152 -1.11 6.68 -17.94
C ASN A 152 -0.18 5.47 -17.80
N SER A 153 0.73 5.49 -16.83
CA SER A 153 1.67 4.38 -16.58
C SER A 153 0.97 3.10 -16.15
N ALA A 154 -0.25 3.16 -15.59
CA ALA A 154 -1.00 1.95 -15.28
C ALA A 154 -1.37 1.14 -16.54
N ASN A 155 -1.34 1.73 -17.74
CA ASN A 155 -1.70 1.03 -18.99
C ASN A 155 -0.64 0.01 -19.45
N SER A 156 0.62 0.15 -19.03
CA SER A 156 1.68 -0.81 -19.41
C SER A 156 1.69 -2.08 -18.57
N VAL A 157 0.94 -2.10 -17.46
CA VAL A 157 0.88 -3.24 -16.54
C VAL A 157 -0.05 -4.32 -17.10
N ASP A 158 0.33 -5.60 -17.16
CA ASP A 158 -0.62 -6.64 -17.54
C ASP A 158 -1.64 -6.89 -16.44
N ARG A 159 -1.15 -7.01 -15.20
CA ARG A 159 -1.98 -7.31 -14.05
C ARG A 159 -1.68 -6.40 -12.86
N LEU A 160 -2.71 -5.68 -12.45
CA LEU A 160 -2.74 -4.92 -11.22
C LEU A 160 -3.20 -5.80 -10.06
N ILE A 161 -2.53 -5.68 -8.92
CA ILE A 161 -2.86 -6.33 -7.67
C ILE A 161 -2.98 -5.22 -6.61
N ALA A 162 -4.12 -5.13 -5.94
CA ALA A 162 -4.37 -4.24 -4.82
C ALA A 162 -4.18 -4.99 -3.50
N ASN A 163 -3.74 -4.26 -2.48
CA ASN A 163 -3.63 -4.79 -1.11
C ASN A 163 -4.98 -4.93 -0.39
N SER A 164 -6.06 -4.33 -0.92
CA SER A 164 -7.39 -4.36 -0.33
C SER A 164 -8.46 -4.08 -1.39
N HIS A 165 -9.71 -4.44 -1.11
CA HIS A 165 -10.85 -4.04 -1.93
C HIS A 165 -11.07 -2.52 -1.91
N PHE A 166 -10.73 -1.83 -0.81
CA PHE A 166 -10.70 -0.38 -0.78
C PHE A 166 -9.74 0.20 -1.82
N VAL A 167 -8.49 -0.27 -1.84
CA VAL A 167 -7.51 0.19 -2.83
C VAL A 167 -7.88 -0.24 -4.24
N ALA A 168 -8.48 -1.43 -4.44
CA ALA A 168 -9.01 -1.82 -5.75
C ALA A 168 -10.07 -0.84 -6.28
N ARG A 169 -10.96 -0.33 -5.41
CA ARG A 169 -11.91 0.74 -5.79
C ARG A 169 -11.21 2.06 -6.10
N CYS A 170 -10.18 2.43 -5.33
CA CYS A 170 -9.35 3.60 -5.62
C CYS A 170 -8.68 3.47 -7.00
N MET A 171 -8.08 2.32 -7.30
CA MET A 171 -7.47 2.02 -8.59
C MET A 171 -8.49 2.04 -9.73
N MET A 172 -9.69 1.51 -9.54
CA MET A 172 -10.75 1.62 -10.55
C MET A 172 -11.15 3.09 -10.78
N LYS A 173 -11.13 3.94 -9.75
CA LYS A 173 -11.41 5.37 -9.90
C LYS A 173 -10.28 6.14 -10.58
N THR A 174 -9.02 5.84 -10.25
CA THR A 174 -7.83 6.57 -10.74
C THR A 174 -7.33 6.05 -12.09
N TYR A 175 -7.24 4.73 -12.24
CA TYR A 175 -6.63 4.05 -13.38
C TYR A 175 -7.67 3.46 -14.35
N ARG A 176 -8.93 3.31 -13.93
CA ARG A 176 -10.00 2.66 -14.72
C ARG A 176 -9.65 1.23 -15.12
N ARG A 177 -9.00 0.51 -14.20
CA ARG A 177 -8.57 -0.87 -14.39
C ARG A 177 -8.89 -1.72 -13.17
N ASP A 178 -9.32 -2.94 -13.44
CA ASP A 178 -9.54 -3.94 -12.40
C ASP A 178 -8.22 -4.45 -11.83
N ALA A 179 -8.23 -4.74 -10.53
CA ALA A 179 -7.12 -5.32 -9.81
C ALA A 179 -7.55 -6.62 -9.11
N ALA A 180 -6.65 -7.60 -9.06
CA ALA A 180 -6.78 -8.69 -8.09
C ALA A 180 -6.65 -8.10 -6.68
N VAL A 181 -7.29 -8.68 -5.68
CA VAL A 181 -7.08 -8.29 -4.27
C VAL A 181 -6.28 -9.37 -3.58
N ILE A 182 -5.08 -9.02 -3.13
CA ILE A 182 -4.19 -9.90 -2.38
C ILE A 182 -3.76 -9.11 -1.14
N PRO A 183 -4.37 -9.36 0.02
CA PRO A 183 -4.03 -8.69 1.25
C PRO A 183 -2.56 -8.86 1.65
N PRO A 184 -1.90 -7.82 2.19
CA PRO A 184 -0.52 -7.91 2.62
C PRO A 184 -0.42 -8.84 3.84
N PRO A 185 0.73 -9.48 4.03
CA PRO A 185 0.87 -10.51 5.03
C PRO A 185 1.11 -9.94 6.43
N VAL A 186 0.60 -10.64 7.44
CA VAL A 186 0.92 -10.46 8.85
C VAL A 186 1.43 -11.79 9.39
N ASP A 187 2.68 -11.80 9.82
CA ASP A 187 3.25 -12.96 10.50
C ASP A 187 2.76 -12.98 11.95
N ALA A 188 1.67 -13.70 12.18
CA ALA A 188 1.13 -13.90 13.51
C ALA A 188 2.12 -14.65 14.43
N GLY A 189 3.10 -15.39 13.89
CA GLY A 189 4.15 -16.06 14.68
C GLY A 189 5.05 -15.07 15.42
N GLU A 190 5.21 -13.85 14.92
CA GLU A 190 5.97 -12.79 15.61
C GLU A 190 5.26 -12.27 16.86
N PHE A 191 3.95 -12.52 17.01
CA PHE A 191 3.10 -11.98 18.07
C PHE A 191 2.58 -13.10 18.95
N GLU A 192 2.86 -13.08 20.25
CA GLU A 192 2.29 -14.09 21.16
C GLU A 192 0.86 -13.71 21.53
N LEU A 193 -0.03 -14.69 21.50
CA LEU A 193 -1.41 -14.53 21.94
C LEU A 193 -1.43 -14.25 23.44
N CYS A 194 -1.97 -13.10 23.83
CA CYS A 194 -2.21 -12.77 25.22
C CYS A 194 -3.72 -12.76 25.48
N THR A 195 -4.20 -13.61 26.40
CA THR A 195 -5.64 -13.69 26.75
C THR A 195 -6.01 -12.73 27.88
N HIS A 196 -5.05 -12.45 28.78
CA HIS A 196 -5.23 -11.52 29.88
C HIS A 196 -4.89 -10.09 29.44
N LYS A 197 -5.90 -9.21 29.39
CA LYS A 197 -5.71 -7.80 28.99
C LYS A 197 -5.71 -6.89 30.22
N GLU A 198 -4.86 -5.88 30.19
CA GLU A 198 -4.83 -4.79 31.15
C GLU A 198 -5.82 -3.68 30.80
N ASP A 199 -6.10 -2.80 31.76
CA ASP A 199 -7.11 -1.76 31.62
C ASP A 199 -6.57 -0.47 30.99
N PHE A 200 -6.04 -0.59 29.76
CA PHE A 200 -5.66 0.56 28.94
C PHE A 200 -5.98 0.34 27.47
N TYR A 201 -6.24 1.42 26.75
CA TYR A 201 -6.40 1.44 25.31
C TYR A 201 -5.09 1.85 24.65
N LEU A 202 -4.81 1.34 23.45
CA LEU A 202 -3.60 1.65 22.70
C LEU A 202 -3.96 2.33 21.38
N ALA A 203 -3.28 3.44 21.08
CA ALA A 203 -3.21 3.99 19.73
C ALA A 203 -1.75 4.05 19.30
N ALA A 204 -1.46 3.62 18.08
CA ALA A 204 -0.09 3.67 17.56
C ALA A 204 -0.09 4.00 16.07
N SER A 205 0.72 4.98 15.66
CA SER A 205 0.84 5.37 14.25
C SER A 205 2.09 6.23 14.01
N ARG A 206 2.44 6.44 12.72
CA ARG A 206 3.24 7.62 12.34
C ARG A 206 2.29 8.81 12.46
N ASN A 207 2.45 9.68 13.46
CA ASN A 207 1.48 10.71 13.85
C ASN A 207 1.38 11.86 12.84
N VAL A 208 0.79 11.54 11.68
CA VAL A 208 0.46 12.44 10.60
C VAL A 208 -1.06 12.70 10.60
N PRO A 209 -1.52 13.84 10.08
CA PRO A 209 -2.87 14.33 10.40
C PRO A 209 -4.04 13.45 9.95
N TYR A 210 -3.87 12.63 8.90
CA TYR A 210 -4.93 11.70 8.48
C TYR A 210 -5.11 10.52 9.45
N GLN A 211 -4.15 10.29 10.36
CA GLN A 211 -4.25 9.24 11.39
C GLN A 211 -5.25 9.58 12.49
N ARG A 212 -5.59 10.87 12.62
CA ARG A 212 -6.59 11.39 13.57
C ARG A 212 -6.28 11.01 15.02
N ILE A 213 -5.00 11.04 15.42
CA ILE A 213 -4.58 10.71 16.80
C ILE A 213 -5.04 11.79 17.78
N GLU A 214 -5.14 13.05 17.33
CA GLU A 214 -5.76 14.13 18.08
C GLU A 214 -7.20 13.81 18.47
N LEU A 215 -7.96 13.16 17.59
CA LEU A 215 -9.34 12.75 17.86
C LEU A 215 -9.40 11.68 18.96
N ILE A 216 -8.47 10.73 18.93
CA ILE A 216 -8.36 9.69 19.97
C ILE A 216 -8.06 10.36 21.30
N VAL A 217 -7.01 11.19 21.37
CA VAL A 217 -6.65 11.88 22.61
C VAL A 217 -7.77 12.77 23.14
N GLU A 218 -8.48 13.51 22.28
CA GLU A 218 -9.64 14.31 22.67
C GLU A 218 -10.78 13.47 23.25
N ALA A 219 -11.04 12.28 22.71
CA ALA A 219 -12.03 11.36 23.27
C ALA A 219 -11.63 10.85 24.65
N PHE A 220 -10.37 10.46 24.84
CA PHE A 220 -9.89 9.95 26.13
C PHE A 220 -9.76 11.05 27.19
N ASN A 221 -9.44 12.28 26.81
CA ASN A 221 -9.48 13.43 27.70
C ASN A 221 -10.88 13.66 28.29
N ALA A 222 -11.93 13.38 27.52
CA ALA A 222 -13.32 13.49 27.97
C ALA A 222 -13.74 12.34 28.90
N THR A 223 -12.89 11.33 29.12
CA THR A 223 -13.20 10.14 29.92
C THR A 223 -12.05 9.78 30.87
N PRO A 224 -11.90 10.50 32.00
CA PRO A 224 -10.75 10.35 32.90
C PRO A 224 -10.59 8.96 33.53
N HIS A 225 -11.65 8.16 33.54
CA HIS A 225 -11.65 6.78 34.04
C HIS A 225 -11.10 5.75 33.03
N ARG A 226 -10.76 6.16 31.80
CA ARG A 226 -10.18 5.27 30.78
C ARG A 226 -8.74 5.69 30.50
N SER A 227 -7.81 4.75 30.60
CA SER A 227 -6.39 5.00 30.31
C SER A 227 -6.09 4.83 28.83
N LEU A 228 -5.31 5.75 28.25
CA LEU A 228 -4.82 5.68 26.87
C LEU A 228 -3.30 5.73 26.83
N ILE A 229 -2.70 4.79 26.10
CA ILE A 229 -1.29 4.83 25.70
C ILE A 229 -1.22 5.18 24.21
N VAL A 230 -0.37 6.16 23.87
CA VAL A 230 -0.11 6.58 22.49
C VAL A 230 1.37 6.33 22.16
N ILE A 231 1.61 5.51 21.13
CA ILE A 231 2.96 5.20 20.62
C ILE A 231 3.13 5.79 19.22
N GLY A 232 4.29 6.40 18.99
CA GLY A 232 4.73 6.90 17.70
C GLY A 232 5.15 8.36 17.75
N GLU A 233 5.63 8.85 16.61
CA GLU A 233 6.11 10.21 16.42
C GLU A 233 5.56 10.82 15.14
N GLY A 234 5.55 12.15 15.09
CA GLY A 234 5.10 12.89 13.93
C GLY A 234 4.87 14.38 14.24
N PRO A 235 4.61 15.18 13.20
CA PRO A 235 4.53 16.64 13.29
C PRO A 235 3.50 17.15 14.29
N GLU A 236 2.42 16.40 14.53
CA GLU A 236 1.34 16.84 15.43
C GLU A 236 1.59 16.49 16.91
N MET A 237 2.60 15.67 17.21
CA MET A 237 2.75 15.08 18.53
C MET A 237 2.99 16.12 19.64
N ALA A 238 3.70 17.22 19.33
CA ALA A 238 3.89 18.31 20.28
C ALA A 238 2.57 18.97 20.69
N ALA A 239 1.69 19.25 19.72
CA ALA A 239 0.38 19.86 19.97
C ALA A 239 -0.60 18.89 20.65
N ILE A 240 -0.48 17.59 20.39
CA ILE A 240 -1.25 16.55 21.06
C ILE A 240 -0.80 16.43 22.53
N ARG A 241 0.52 16.35 22.78
CA ARG A 241 1.07 16.25 24.14
C ARG A 241 0.70 17.44 25.02
N ALA A 242 0.69 18.65 24.47
CA ALA A 242 0.28 19.86 25.20
C ALA A 242 -1.18 19.84 25.66
N ARG A 243 -2.04 19.00 25.04
CA ARG A 243 -3.47 18.89 25.35
C ARG A 243 -3.83 17.58 26.05
N ALA A 244 -2.89 16.67 26.28
CA ALA A 244 -3.15 15.37 26.89
C ALA A 244 -3.53 15.51 28.37
N ALA A 245 -4.63 14.88 28.77
CA ALA A 245 -5.07 14.80 30.16
C ALA A 245 -4.25 13.75 30.95
N PRO A 246 -4.31 13.72 32.29
CA PRO A 246 -3.51 12.81 33.11
C PRO A 246 -3.69 11.31 32.82
N ASN A 247 -4.81 10.90 32.24
CA ASN A 247 -5.10 9.53 31.83
C ASN A 247 -4.53 9.15 30.44
N VAL A 248 -3.87 10.08 29.76
CA VAL A 248 -3.27 9.88 28.44
C VAL A 248 -1.75 9.93 28.55
N THR A 249 -1.09 8.79 28.28
CA THR A 249 0.36 8.68 28.27
C THR A 249 0.89 8.59 26.84
N ILE A 250 1.75 9.52 26.46
CA ILE A 250 2.39 9.56 25.13
C ILE A 250 3.84 9.13 25.27
N LEU A 251 4.20 8.04 24.60
CA LEU A 251 5.52 7.41 24.70
C LEU A 251 6.50 7.84 23.60
N GLY A 252 6.05 8.51 22.54
CA GLY A 252 6.90 8.84 21.39
C GLY A 252 7.25 7.60 20.56
N HIS A 253 8.33 7.66 19.77
CA HIS A 253 8.79 6.50 19.02
C HIS A 253 9.26 5.41 19.98
N GLN A 254 8.86 4.17 19.73
CA GLN A 254 9.23 3.01 20.54
C GLN A 254 9.76 1.89 19.64
N PRO A 255 10.76 1.13 20.12
CA PRO A 255 11.18 -0.12 19.50
C PRO A 255 10.02 -1.11 19.30
N PHE A 256 10.19 -2.03 18.34
CA PHE A 256 9.13 -2.95 17.92
C PHE A 256 8.70 -3.92 19.03
N ASP A 257 9.63 -4.41 19.85
CA ASP A 257 9.37 -5.24 21.01
C ASP A 257 8.50 -4.53 22.06
N VAL A 258 8.76 -3.24 22.31
CA VAL A 258 7.91 -2.43 23.18
C VAL A 258 6.52 -2.25 22.59
N LEU A 259 6.40 -1.93 21.30
CA LEU A 259 5.11 -1.84 20.62
C LEU A 259 4.33 -3.17 20.71
N LYS A 260 5.02 -4.30 20.47
CA LYS A 260 4.46 -5.65 20.57
C LYS A 260 3.91 -5.91 21.98
N ASP A 261 4.67 -5.60 23.03
CA ASP A 261 4.22 -5.76 24.41
C ASP A 261 2.93 -4.97 24.71
N TYR A 262 2.87 -3.70 24.31
CA TYR A 262 1.65 -2.89 24.47
C TYR A 262 0.48 -3.45 23.66
N LEU A 263 0.71 -3.91 22.42
CA LEU A 263 -0.32 -4.56 21.60
C LEU A 263 -0.86 -5.80 22.30
N GLN A 264 -0.02 -6.57 23.00
CA GLN A 264 -0.43 -7.78 23.73
C GLN A 264 -1.28 -7.49 24.94
N ARG A 265 -0.93 -6.48 25.72
CA ARG A 265 -1.58 -6.19 27.01
C ARG A 265 -2.78 -5.27 26.88
N ALA A 266 -2.89 -4.48 25.81
CA ALA A 266 -3.97 -3.51 25.63
C ALA A 266 -5.37 -4.14 25.68
N ARG A 267 -6.30 -3.43 26.33
CA ARG A 267 -7.74 -3.75 26.36
C ARG A 267 -8.34 -3.75 24.96
N ALA A 268 -7.98 -2.75 24.16
CA ALA A 268 -8.30 -2.64 22.74
C ALA A 268 -7.31 -1.70 22.05
N PHE A 269 -7.08 -1.96 20.76
CA PHE A 269 -6.38 -1.06 19.86
C PHE A 269 -7.37 -0.10 19.19
N VAL A 270 -7.08 1.21 19.20
CA VAL A 270 -7.97 2.26 18.67
C VAL A 270 -7.37 2.83 17.40
N LEU A 271 -8.11 2.69 16.29
CA LEU A 271 -7.74 3.18 14.98
C LEU A 271 -8.74 4.23 14.51
N ALA A 272 -8.28 5.47 14.33
CA ALA A 272 -9.15 6.56 13.87
C ALA A 272 -9.00 6.93 12.39
N ALA A 273 -7.97 6.40 11.75
CA ALA A 273 -7.59 6.70 10.38
C ALA A 273 -8.47 5.98 9.36
N GLU A 274 -8.66 6.60 8.18
CA GLU A 274 -9.12 5.89 6.98
C GLU A 274 -7.87 5.37 6.24
N GLU A 275 -7.47 4.16 6.61
CA GLU A 275 -6.29 3.48 6.10
C GLU A 275 -6.58 2.60 4.88
N ASP A 276 -5.54 2.33 4.09
CA ASP A 276 -5.67 1.50 2.90
C ASP A 276 -5.90 0.02 3.24
N PHE A 277 -5.24 -0.46 4.31
CA PHE A 277 -5.39 -1.82 4.84
C PHE A 277 -5.19 -1.88 6.36
N ASP A 278 -4.19 -1.15 6.89
CA ASP A 278 -3.76 -1.15 8.29
C ASP A 278 -3.27 -2.51 8.81
N LEU A 279 -1.96 -2.74 8.71
CA LEU A 279 -1.32 -3.92 9.27
C LEU A 279 -1.34 -3.95 10.80
N LEU A 280 -1.36 -2.80 11.45
CA LEU A 280 -1.24 -2.71 12.91
C LEU A 280 -2.53 -3.18 13.61
N ALA A 281 -3.69 -2.95 12.99
CA ALA A 281 -4.95 -3.55 13.43
C ALA A 281 -4.92 -5.09 13.42
N LEU A 282 -4.28 -5.69 12.41
CA LEU A 282 -4.10 -7.14 12.35
C LEU A 282 -3.01 -7.65 13.30
N GLN A 283 -1.94 -6.87 13.54
CA GLN A 283 -0.93 -7.19 14.54
C GLN A 283 -1.52 -7.17 15.96
N ALA A 284 -2.37 -6.19 16.27
CA ALA A 284 -3.15 -6.18 17.51
C ALA A 284 -4.00 -7.45 17.63
N GLN A 285 -4.73 -7.80 16.58
CA GLN A 285 -5.55 -9.02 16.56
C GLN A 285 -4.71 -10.30 16.67
N ALA A 286 -3.50 -10.34 16.11
CA ALA A 286 -2.57 -11.45 16.26
C ALA A 286 -2.15 -11.64 17.74
N CYS A 287 -2.09 -10.56 18.52
CA CYS A 287 -1.90 -10.63 19.97
C CYS A 287 -3.17 -10.99 20.77
N GLY A 288 -4.30 -11.21 20.08
CA GLY A 288 -5.63 -11.40 20.70
C GLY A 288 -6.28 -10.11 21.17
N THR A 289 -5.83 -8.94 20.68
CA THR A 289 -6.34 -7.64 21.10
C THR A 289 -7.45 -7.16 20.18
N PRO A 290 -8.65 -6.86 20.72
CA PRO A 290 -9.75 -6.28 19.96
C PRO A 290 -9.41 -4.94 19.31
N VAL A 291 -10.11 -4.59 18.23
CA VAL A 291 -9.91 -3.32 17.54
C VAL A 291 -11.17 -2.45 17.58
N ILE A 292 -11.02 -1.18 17.94
CA ILE A 292 -12.04 -0.14 17.76
C ILE A 292 -11.60 0.72 16.58
N ALA A 293 -12.27 0.60 15.44
CA ALA A 293 -11.83 1.23 14.21
C ALA A 293 -12.85 2.21 13.63
N PHE A 294 -12.35 3.21 12.89
CA PHE A 294 -13.20 3.97 11.99
C PHE A 294 -13.72 3.04 10.89
N GLY A 295 -15.04 2.95 10.73
CA GLY A 295 -15.71 2.00 9.82
C GLY A 295 -15.60 2.37 8.33
N LYS A 296 -14.39 2.67 7.85
CA LYS A 296 -14.07 2.99 6.45
C LYS A 296 -12.70 2.43 6.07
N GLY A 297 -12.35 2.53 4.78
CA GLY A 297 -11.06 2.07 4.29
C GLY A 297 -10.88 0.56 4.44
N GLY A 298 -9.63 0.14 4.67
CA GLY A 298 -9.23 -1.24 4.88
C GLY A 298 -9.67 -1.84 6.22
N ALA A 299 -10.10 -1.02 7.20
CA ALA A 299 -10.62 -1.53 8.48
C ALA A 299 -11.87 -2.41 8.30
N LEU A 300 -12.63 -2.20 7.22
CA LEU A 300 -13.79 -3.01 6.84
C LEU A 300 -13.40 -4.42 6.32
N GLU A 301 -12.12 -4.65 6.07
CA GLU A 301 -11.59 -5.92 5.57
C GLU A 301 -10.78 -6.65 6.65
N THR A 302 -10.21 -5.91 7.60
CA THR A 302 -9.33 -6.44 8.64
C THR A 302 -10.02 -6.66 10.00
N VAL A 303 -11.13 -5.98 10.28
CA VAL A 303 -11.89 -6.12 11.53
C VAL A 303 -13.21 -6.83 11.23
N VAL A 304 -13.65 -7.71 12.13
CA VAL A 304 -14.98 -8.34 12.08
C VAL A 304 -15.85 -7.67 13.14
N PRO A 305 -16.93 -6.97 12.78
CA PRO A 305 -17.74 -6.23 13.74
C PRO A 305 -18.53 -7.14 14.67
N VAL A 306 -18.80 -6.66 15.88
CA VAL A 306 -19.86 -7.22 16.75
C VAL A 306 -21.18 -7.36 16.00
N GLY A 307 -21.84 -8.51 16.18
CA GLY A 307 -23.02 -8.92 15.42
C GLY A 307 -22.73 -10.05 14.42
N ASP A 308 -21.48 -10.21 14.00
CA ASP A 308 -21.05 -11.36 13.19
C ASP A 308 -20.64 -12.56 14.07
N ALA A 309 -20.43 -13.73 13.44
CA ALA A 309 -20.18 -14.99 14.14
C ALA A 309 -18.91 -15.02 15.02
N HIS A 310 -17.82 -14.37 14.58
CA HIS A 310 -16.54 -14.34 15.28
C HIS A 310 -16.01 -12.90 15.31
N PRO A 311 -16.62 -12.01 16.12
CA PRO A 311 -16.28 -10.60 16.10
C PRO A 311 -14.88 -10.38 16.67
N THR A 312 -14.17 -9.40 16.12
CA THR A 312 -12.83 -8.98 16.53
C THR A 312 -12.75 -7.51 16.91
N GLY A 313 -13.84 -6.77 16.76
CA GLY A 313 -13.84 -5.34 17.03
C GLY A 313 -15.19 -4.64 16.90
N VAL A 314 -15.14 -3.32 17.04
CA VAL A 314 -16.30 -2.42 16.93
C VAL A 314 -15.95 -1.25 16.01
N TYR A 315 -16.90 -0.86 15.15
CA TYR A 315 -16.75 0.33 14.33
C TYR A 315 -17.40 1.58 14.94
N PHE A 316 -16.79 2.73 14.66
CA PHE A 316 -17.44 4.02 14.76
C PHE A 316 -17.65 4.65 13.37
N ALA A 317 -18.78 5.34 13.20
CA ALA A 317 -19.25 5.76 11.87
C ALA A 317 -18.74 7.14 11.44
N ARG A 318 -18.37 8.02 12.38
CA ARG A 318 -17.91 9.39 12.09
C ARG A 318 -16.65 9.71 12.88
N GLN A 319 -15.69 10.41 12.28
CA GLN A 319 -14.47 10.89 12.94
C GLN A 319 -14.76 12.07 13.90
N THR A 320 -15.61 11.82 14.89
CA THR A 320 -16.01 12.76 15.94
C THR A 320 -15.88 12.10 17.31
N VAL A 321 -15.58 12.90 18.33
CA VAL A 321 -15.39 12.42 19.71
C VAL A 321 -16.61 11.63 20.18
N VAL A 322 -17.81 12.16 19.94
CA VAL A 322 -19.07 11.51 20.30
C VAL A 322 -19.21 10.12 19.67
N SER A 323 -18.91 9.98 18.38
CA SER A 323 -19.03 8.68 17.70
C SER A 323 -17.99 7.67 18.19
N MET A 324 -16.79 8.13 18.54
CA MET A 324 -15.74 7.27 19.09
C MET A 324 -16.08 6.81 20.51
N LEU A 325 -16.54 7.72 21.36
CA LEU A 325 -16.97 7.41 22.72
C LEU A 325 -18.14 6.42 22.75
N ASP A 326 -19.10 6.56 21.83
CA ASP A 326 -20.17 5.59 21.65
C ASP A 326 -19.62 4.20 21.30
N ALA A 327 -18.67 4.11 20.37
CA ALA A 327 -18.06 2.82 20.01
C ALA A 327 -17.23 2.21 21.14
N ILE A 328 -16.49 3.03 21.92
CA ILE A 328 -15.80 2.58 23.12
C ILE A 328 -16.81 2.02 24.13
N GLY A 329 -17.89 2.73 24.41
CA GLY A 329 -18.94 2.25 25.32
C GLY A 329 -19.63 0.97 24.81
N ARG A 330 -19.86 0.84 23.50
CA ARG A 330 -20.37 -0.40 22.89
C ARG A 330 -19.38 -1.55 23.03
N PHE A 331 -18.10 -1.31 22.76
CA PHE A 331 -17.05 -2.29 22.96
C PHE A 331 -17.01 -2.78 24.40
N GLU A 332 -17.06 -1.88 25.38
CA GLU A 332 -17.02 -2.25 26.80
C GLU A 332 -18.21 -3.14 27.21
N ARG A 333 -19.42 -2.85 26.70
CA ARG A 333 -20.62 -3.66 26.96
C ARG A 333 -20.60 -5.03 26.28
N LEU A 334 -19.98 -5.12 25.11
CA LEU A 334 -20.00 -6.32 24.25
C LEU A 334 -18.67 -7.08 24.29
N ARG A 335 -17.74 -6.69 25.16
CA ARG A 335 -16.36 -7.21 25.20
C ARG A 335 -16.31 -8.73 25.30
N GLU A 336 -17.22 -9.33 26.07
CA GLU A 336 -17.28 -10.79 26.26
C GLU A 336 -17.57 -11.57 24.97
N GLN A 337 -18.16 -10.92 23.96
CA GLN A 337 -18.39 -11.52 22.65
C GLN A 337 -17.12 -11.55 21.79
N ILE A 338 -16.14 -10.70 22.09
CA ILE A 338 -14.90 -10.54 21.33
C ILE A 338 -13.79 -11.33 22.04
N THR A 339 -13.59 -12.57 21.62
CA THR A 339 -12.57 -13.43 22.26
C THR A 339 -11.17 -13.18 21.69
N PRO A 340 -10.10 -13.26 22.50
CA PRO A 340 -8.73 -13.18 22.00
C PRO A 340 -8.41 -14.22 20.91
N ALA A 341 -9.02 -15.41 21.02
CA ALA A 341 -8.89 -16.47 20.02
C ALA A 341 -9.52 -16.10 18.68
N ALA A 342 -10.69 -15.44 18.67
CA ALA A 342 -11.33 -14.96 17.43
C ALA A 342 -10.46 -13.89 16.74
N CYS A 343 -9.91 -12.95 17.52
CA CYS A 343 -8.96 -11.96 17.01
C CYS A 343 -7.74 -12.65 16.36
N ARG A 344 -7.13 -13.61 17.05
CA ARG A 344 -5.98 -14.37 16.55
C ARG A 344 -6.30 -15.10 15.25
N ALA A 345 -7.40 -15.86 15.24
CA ALA A 345 -7.83 -16.63 14.07
C ALA A 345 -8.11 -15.72 12.86
N ASN A 346 -8.65 -14.52 13.09
CA ASN A 346 -8.83 -13.55 12.02
C ASN A 346 -7.50 -13.06 11.44
N ALA A 347 -6.51 -12.75 12.29
CA ALA A 347 -5.19 -12.33 11.82
C ALA A 347 -4.47 -13.43 11.02
N GLU A 348 -4.61 -14.69 11.39
CA GLU A 348 -3.98 -15.84 10.72
C GLU A 348 -4.47 -16.05 9.27
N ARG A 349 -5.66 -15.53 8.92
CA ARG A 349 -6.15 -15.49 7.52
C ARG A 349 -5.20 -14.72 6.59
N PHE A 350 -4.40 -13.80 7.15
CA PHE A 350 -3.46 -12.94 6.45
C PHE A 350 -2.01 -13.43 6.56
N SER A 351 -1.79 -14.73 6.81
CA SER A 351 -0.43 -15.26 6.96
C SER A 351 0.45 -15.10 5.70
N PRO A 352 1.78 -15.04 5.87
CA PRO A 352 2.73 -15.04 4.75
C PRO A 352 2.50 -16.17 3.74
N ALA A 353 2.16 -17.36 4.21
CA ALA A 353 1.86 -18.51 3.35
C ALA A 353 0.62 -18.28 2.45
N VAL A 354 -0.44 -17.66 2.99
CA VAL A 354 -1.63 -17.31 2.21
C VAL A 354 -1.30 -16.26 1.15
N PHE A 355 -0.54 -15.22 1.53
CA PHE A 355 -0.06 -14.20 0.59
C PHE A 355 0.73 -14.82 -0.55
N ARG A 356 1.81 -15.58 -0.25
CA ARG A 356 2.69 -16.17 -1.27
C ARG A 356 1.93 -17.09 -2.22
N ARG A 357 1.01 -17.91 -1.70
CA ARG A 357 0.17 -18.78 -2.52
C ARG A 357 -0.72 -17.98 -3.48
N ALA A 358 -1.43 -16.97 -2.98
CA ALA A 358 -2.31 -16.14 -3.79
C ALA A 358 -1.51 -15.34 -4.84
N PHE A 359 -0.38 -14.77 -4.44
CA PHE A 359 0.50 -13.99 -5.29
C PHE A 359 1.08 -14.83 -6.43
N MET A 360 1.66 -16.00 -6.11
CA MET A 360 2.20 -16.91 -7.12
C MET A 360 1.13 -17.42 -8.09
N ALA A 361 -0.08 -17.71 -7.59
CA ALA A 361 -1.20 -18.10 -8.44
C ALA A 361 -1.58 -16.98 -9.43
N GLU A 362 -1.63 -15.73 -8.98
CA GLU A 362 -1.97 -14.57 -9.81
C GLU A 362 -0.89 -14.27 -10.87
N VAL A 363 0.38 -14.30 -10.46
CA VAL A 363 1.53 -14.11 -11.36
C VAL A 363 1.56 -15.22 -12.42
N THR A 364 1.43 -16.48 -12.01
CA THR A 364 1.41 -17.63 -12.94
C THR A 364 0.25 -17.53 -13.93
N ARG A 365 -0.95 -17.12 -13.45
CA ARG A 365 -2.11 -16.90 -14.33
C ARG A 365 -1.84 -15.82 -15.37
N THR A 366 -1.15 -14.74 -14.98
CA THR A 366 -0.83 -13.63 -15.87
C THR A 366 0.19 -14.04 -16.93
N ILE A 367 1.25 -14.76 -16.53
CA ILE A 367 2.24 -15.33 -17.45
C ILE A 367 1.55 -16.27 -18.46
N ALA A 368 0.69 -17.17 -17.99
CA ALA A 368 -0.03 -18.11 -18.86
C ALA A 368 -1.00 -17.41 -19.84
N ALA A 369 -1.73 -16.39 -19.38
CA ALA A 369 -2.62 -15.60 -20.22
C ALA A 369 -1.87 -14.88 -21.35
N ARG A 370 -0.68 -14.35 -21.06
CA ARG A 370 0.16 -13.69 -22.06
C ARG A 370 0.79 -14.68 -23.03
N GLY A 371 1.23 -15.85 -22.54
CA GLY A 371 1.73 -16.93 -23.38
C GLY A 371 0.69 -17.41 -24.40
N ARG A 372 -0.59 -17.49 -24.02
CA ARG A 372 -1.70 -17.78 -24.94
C ARG A 372 -1.88 -16.69 -26.00
N ARG A 373 -1.88 -15.40 -25.62
CA ARG A 373 -1.98 -14.29 -26.59
C ARG A 373 -0.87 -14.35 -27.62
N ARG A 374 0.39 -14.53 -27.19
CA ARG A 374 1.51 -14.69 -28.13
C ARG A 374 1.33 -15.86 -29.08
N ARG A 375 0.85 -17.01 -28.60
CA ARG A 375 0.60 -18.19 -29.46
C ARG A 375 -0.49 -17.91 -30.49
N ILE A 376 -1.57 -17.22 -30.11
CA ILE A 376 -2.62 -16.80 -31.04
C ILE A 376 -2.05 -15.86 -32.10
N ASP A 377 -1.30 -14.82 -31.71
CA ASP A 377 -0.66 -13.88 -32.65
C ASP A 377 0.32 -14.59 -33.62
N LEU A 378 1.00 -15.64 -33.17
CA LEU A 378 1.88 -16.48 -34.00
C LEU A 378 1.10 -17.37 -34.95
N VAL A 379 -0.02 -17.97 -34.50
CA VAL A 379 -0.88 -18.81 -35.34
C VAL A 379 -1.58 -17.96 -36.41
N GLU A 380 -2.10 -16.77 -36.07
CA GLU A 380 -2.67 -15.81 -37.03
C GLU A 380 -1.63 -15.30 -38.04
N ARG A 381 -0.34 -15.22 -37.66
CA ARG A 381 0.75 -14.91 -38.60
C ARG A 381 1.18 -16.09 -39.48
N ILE A 382 0.93 -17.32 -39.04
CA ILE A 382 1.27 -18.55 -39.78
C ILE A 382 0.14 -18.95 -40.75
N GLU A 383 -1.07 -18.42 -40.58
CA GLU A 383 -2.12 -18.47 -41.61
C GLU A 383 -2.19 -17.17 -42.41
N PRO A 384 -1.43 -17.00 -43.50
CA PRO A 384 -1.92 -16.20 -44.59
C PRO A 384 -2.98 -17.03 -45.30
N VAL A 385 -4.25 -16.84 -44.96
CA VAL A 385 -5.27 -17.05 -46.00
C VAL A 385 -4.90 -16.07 -47.10
N ALA A 386 -4.55 -16.58 -48.27
CA ALA A 386 -4.36 -15.79 -49.46
C ALA A 386 -5.67 -15.07 -49.74
N ILE A 387 -5.79 -13.83 -49.26
CA ILE A 387 -6.80 -12.90 -49.72
C ILE A 387 -6.34 -12.49 -51.12
N GLY A 388 -6.78 -13.28 -52.10
CA GLY A 388 -6.79 -12.84 -53.48
C GLY A 388 -7.58 -11.54 -53.55
N ASP A 389 -6.93 -10.52 -54.13
CA ASP A 389 -7.52 -9.36 -54.79
C ASP A 389 -8.64 -8.63 -54.03
N ILE A 390 -8.28 -7.88 -52.98
CA ILE A 390 -9.06 -6.70 -52.60
C ILE A 390 -8.44 -5.49 -53.31
N ALA A 391 -8.89 -5.25 -54.54
CA ALA A 391 -8.64 -4.01 -55.25
C ALA A 391 -9.43 -2.87 -54.58
N TRP A 392 -8.74 -1.79 -54.21
CA TRP A 392 -9.38 -0.57 -53.72
C TRP A 392 -10.05 0.15 -54.91
N PRO A 393 -11.34 0.53 -54.85
CA PRO A 393 -11.97 1.22 -55.96
C PRO A 393 -11.45 2.67 -55.99
N GLY A 394 -10.53 2.97 -56.91
CA GLY A 394 -10.15 4.36 -57.21
C GLY A 394 -8.76 4.64 -57.78
N GLU A 395 -7.82 3.70 -57.85
CA GLU A 395 -6.53 3.98 -58.50
C GLU A 395 -6.54 3.57 -59.98
N PRO A 396 -6.30 4.51 -60.92
CA PRO A 396 -6.11 4.15 -62.31
C PRO A 396 -4.77 3.41 -62.46
N ALA A 397 -4.80 2.33 -63.25
CA ALA A 397 -3.63 1.53 -63.58
C ALA A 397 -2.50 2.42 -64.10
N ARG A 398 -1.31 2.31 -63.49
CA ARG A 398 -0.09 2.87 -64.09
C ARG A 398 0.28 2.01 -65.29
N GLU A 399 -0.05 2.48 -66.49
CA GLU A 399 0.56 2.00 -67.71
C GLU A 399 2.04 2.40 -67.72
N SER A 400 2.90 1.38 -67.75
CA SER A 400 4.29 1.52 -68.13
C SER A 400 4.38 1.59 -69.66
N SER A 401 4.92 2.66 -70.22
CA SER A 401 5.54 2.60 -71.54
C SER A 401 6.60 3.68 -71.73
N TRP A 402 7.82 3.20 -71.99
CA TRP A 402 8.90 3.92 -72.62
C TRP A 402 8.47 4.58 -73.94
N GLY A 403 8.96 5.79 -74.23
CA GLY A 403 9.09 6.26 -75.62
C GLY A 403 8.87 7.75 -75.90
N ARG A 404 9.99 8.48 -75.97
CA ARG A 404 10.25 9.78 -76.59
C ARG A 404 9.68 11.06 -75.99
#